data_AF-A0A6P1MFN7-F1
#
_entry.id   AF-A0A6P1MFN7-F1
#
_cell.length_a   1.000
_cell.length_b   1.000
_cell.length_c   1.000
_cell.angle_alpha   90.00
_cell.angle_beta   90.00
_cell.angle_gamma   90.00
#
_symmetry.space_group_name_H-M   'P 1'
#
loop_
_entity.id
_entity.type
_entity.pdbx_description
1 polymer ?
#
loop_
_entity_poly.entity_id
_entity_poly.type
_entity_poly.pdbx_seq_one_letter_code
_entity_poly.pdbx_strand_id
1 'polypeptide(L)' 'MYYIPLDTIREQSMPVLNVGPWGKDLHKYTERVYKKDLFERLPQLIDFIVNSVL' A
#
# COMPACT_ATOMS: atom_id res chain seq x y z
N MET A 1 -24.22 -3.33 -16.95
CA MET A 1 -23.62 -3.06 -15.62
C MET A 1 -23.18 -4.39 -15.02
N TYR A 2 -22.05 -4.42 -14.33
CA TYR A 2 -21.58 -5.62 -13.63
C TYR A 2 -21.93 -5.53 -12.14
N TYR A 3 -22.16 -6.68 -11.52
CA TYR A 3 -22.45 -6.79 -10.10
C TYR A 3 -21.16 -6.61 -9.28
N ILE A 4 -21.24 -5.87 -8.17
CA ILE A 4 -20.18 -5.70 -7.19
C ILE A 4 -20.74 -6.17 -5.83
N PRO A 5 -20.12 -7.16 -5.15
CA PRO A 5 -20.63 -7.72 -3.89
C PRO A 5 -20.30 -6.85 -2.68
N LEU A 6 -20.94 -5.68 -2.57
CA LEU A 6 -20.63 -4.69 -1.53
C LEU A 6 -20.84 -5.20 -0.10
N ASP A 7 -21.83 -6.06 0.13
CA ASP A 7 -22.12 -6.59 1.46
C ASP A 7 -21.03 -7.57 1.93
N THR A 8 -20.58 -8.46 1.05
CA THR A 8 -19.44 -9.34 1.32
C THR A 8 -18.15 -8.55 1.59
N ILE A 9 -17.91 -7.47 0.84
CA ILE A 9 -16.75 -6.59 1.07
C ILE A 9 -16.82 -5.93 2.45
N ARG A 10 -18.02 -5.50 2.88
CA ARG A 10 -18.23 -4.88 4.19
C ARG A 10 -18.00 -5.87 5.33
N GLU A 11 -18.53 -7.08 5.21
CA GLU A 11 -18.36 -8.15 6.20
C GLU A 11 -16.89 -8.56 6.41
N GLN A 12 -16.07 -8.49 5.36
CA GLN A 12 -14.65 -8.84 5.39
C GLN A 12 -13.71 -7.63 5.62
N SER A 13 -14.25 -6.52 6.12
CA SER A 13 -13.45 -5.33 6.39
C SER A 13 -12.47 -5.58 7.56
N MET A 14 -11.27 -5.00 7.44
CA MET A 14 -10.22 -5.09 8.44
C MET A 14 -9.52 -3.73 8.56
N PRO A 15 -8.81 -3.45 9.67
CA PRO A 15 -7.93 -2.30 9.74
C PRO A 15 -6.89 -2.39 8.61
N VAL A 16 -6.80 -1.33 7.79
CA VAL A 16 -5.86 -1.26 6.67
C VAL A 16 -4.91 -0.10 6.91
N LEU A 17 -3.62 -0.37 6.71
CA LEU A 17 -2.58 0.64 6.64
C LEU A 17 -2.03 0.68 5.20
N ASN A 18 -2.31 1.76 4.48
CA ASN A 18 -1.77 1.97 3.14
C ASN A 18 -0.42 2.67 3.24
N VAL A 19 0.67 1.97 2.89
CA VAL A 19 2.03 2.52 2.85
C VAL A 19 2.67 2.25 1.51
N GLY A 20 3.49 3.19 1.06
CA GLY A 20 4.25 3.07 -0.18
C GLY A 20 5.42 4.05 -0.20
N PRO A 21 6.33 3.93 -1.17
CA PRO A 21 7.44 4.87 -1.31
C PRO A 21 6.93 6.25 -1.72
N TRP A 22 7.70 7.30 -1.42
CA TRP A 22 7.37 8.63 -1.92
C TRP A 22 7.36 8.64 -3.45
N GLY A 23 6.24 9.07 -4.04
CA GLY A 23 6.02 9.17 -5.47
C GLY A 23 5.89 10.61 -5.95
N LYS A 24 6.23 10.86 -7.22
CA LYS A 24 6.02 12.14 -7.90
C LYS A 24 5.53 11.91 -9.32
N ASP A 25 4.67 12.81 -9.78
CA ASP A 25 4.05 12.77 -11.11
C ASP A 25 3.23 11.50 -11.38
N LEU A 26 2.44 11.09 -10.38
CA LEU A 26 1.52 9.95 -10.47
C LEU A 26 0.59 10.08 -11.68
N HIS A 27 0.39 8.97 -12.39
CA HIS A 27 -0.41 8.87 -13.61
C HIS A 27 0.10 9.71 -14.80
N LYS A 28 1.37 10.15 -14.78
CA LYS A 28 2.04 10.80 -15.92
C LYS A 28 3.18 9.93 -16.46
N TYR A 29 3.62 10.17 -17.69
CA TYR A 29 4.77 9.45 -18.26
C TYR A 29 6.10 9.68 -17.51
N THR A 30 6.17 10.73 -16.69
CA THR A 30 7.31 11.06 -15.81
C THR A 30 7.15 10.54 -14.39
N GLU A 31 6.20 9.64 -14.14
CA GLU A 31 5.99 9.01 -12.84
C GLU A 31 7.29 8.38 -12.34
N ARG A 32 7.60 8.62 -11.06
CA ARG A 32 8.79 8.08 -10.42
C ARG A 32 8.59 7.97 -8.91
N VAL A 33 9.38 7.09 -8.31
CA VAL A 33 9.43 6.89 -6.86
C VAL A 33 10.83 7.14 -6.32
N TYR A 34 10.91 7.49 -5.03
CA TYR A 34 12.19 7.66 -4.36
C TYR A 34 12.83 6.30 -4.06
N LYS A 35 13.98 6.02 -4.69
CA LYS A 35 14.66 4.71 -4.61
C LYS A 35 14.95 4.26 -3.17
N LYS A 36 15.37 5.16 -2.29
CA LYS A 36 15.67 4.83 -0.90
C LYS A 36 14.42 4.38 -0.14
N ASP A 37 13.27 4.98 -0.43
CA ASP A 37 12.02 4.52 0.17
C ASP A 37 11.67 3.13 -0.35
N LEU A 38 11.80 2.90 -1.67
CA LEU A 38 11.45 1.63 -2.32
C LEU A 38 12.34 0.46 -1.88
N PHE A 39 13.66 0.64 -1.87
CA PHE A 39 14.61 -0.47 -1.67
C PHE A 39 15.09 -0.65 -0.22
N GLU A 40 15.00 0.38 0.62
CA GLU A 40 15.55 0.33 1.98
C GLU A 40 14.46 0.53 3.04
N ARG A 41 13.77 1.68 3.02
CA ARG A 41 12.91 2.08 4.15
C ARG A 41 11.58 1.32 4.21
N LEU A 42 10.88 1.17 3.09
CA LEU A 42 9.61 0.43 3.07
C LEU A 42 9.80 -1.05 3.41
N PRO A 43 10.79 -1.76 2.84
CA PRO A 43 11.07 -3.13 3.24
C PRO A 43 11.34 -3.28 4.74
N GLN A 44 12.16 -2.42 5.32
CA GLN A 44 12.45 -2.42 6.77
C GLN A 44 11.20 -2.14 7.62
N LEU A 45 10.38 -1.17 7.19
CA LEU A 45 9.15 -0.82 7.90
C LEU A 45 8.12 -1.95 7.84
N ILE A 46 7.97 -2.61 6.68
CA ILE A 46 7.06 -3.75 6.51
C ILE A 46 7.53 -4.91 7.39
N ASP A 47 8.82 -5.23 7.36
CA ASP A 47 9.40 -6.28 8.21
C ASP A 47 9.17 -5.98 9.70
N PHE A 48 9.39 -4.74 10.13
CA PHE A 48 9.09 -4.32 11.50
C PHE A 48 7.62 -4.49 11.87
N ILE A 49 6.68 -4.06 11.00
CA ILE A 49 5.24 -4.16 11.26
C ILE A 49 4.82 -5.61 11.38
N VAL A 50 5.25 -6.47 10.46
CA VAL A 50 4.93 -7.90 10.47
C VAL A 50 5.45 -8.57 11.74
N ASN A 51 6.67 -8.23 12.19
CA ASN A 51 7.29 -8.87 13.34
C ASN A 51 6.92 -8.25 14.71
N SER A 52 6.31 -7.06 14.73
CA SER A 52 6.02 -6.33 15.99
C SER A 52 4.53 -6.16 16.29
N VAL A 53 3.65 -6.30 15.30
CA VAL A 53 2.20 -6.04 15.41
C VAL A 53 1.36 -7.31 15.27
N LEU A 54 1.85 -8.30 14.52
CA LEU A 54 1.25 -9.64 14.40
C LEU A 54 1.97 -10.62 15.35
#